data_AF-A0A2B7GWY7-F1
#
_entry.id   AF-A0A2B7GWY7-F1
#
_cell.length_a   1.000
_cell.length_b   1.000
_cell.length_c   1.000
_cell.angle_alpha   90.00
_cell.angle_beta   90.00
_cell.angle_gamma   90.00
#
_symmetry.space_group_name_H-M   'P 1'
#
loop_
_entity.id
_entity.type
_entity.pdbx_description
1 polymer ?
#
loop_
_entity_poly.entity_id
_entity_poly.type
_entity_poly.pdbx_seq_one_letter_code
_entity_poly.pdbx_strand_id
1 'polypeptide(L)'
;MPVHLDTHEPDVELTPGTAKSDIIAFLYDNTELGFKPKELEDHLELPHGTVTTTLTRLYNDGFIGKTRDSHYHALEHREDLRRYVASLDQLERIFEDREYVGTPTEDVDEDELDAEIAELEAELEDE
;
A
#
# COMPACT_ATOMS: atom_id res chain seq x y z
N MET A 1 7.04 14.02 -27.11
CA MET A 1 7.94 14.80 -26.24
C MET A 1 7.82 14.23 -24.83
N PRO A 2 8.92 14.05 -24.08
CA PRO A 2 8.84 13.65 -22.68
C PRO A 2 8.17 14.75 -21.86
N VAL A 3 7.41 14.36 -20.85
CA VAL A 3 6.75 15.26 -19.88
C VAL A 3 7.49 15.17 -18.55
N HIS A 4 7.58 16.30 -17.84
CA HIS A 4 8.16 16.35 -16.50
C HIS A 4 7.19 15.71 -15.50
N LEU A 5 7.63 14.63 -14.86
CA LEU A 5 6.81 13.87 -13.91
C LEU A 5 6.50 14.67 -12.63
N ASP A 6 7.29 15.70 -12.31
CA ASP A 6 7.08 16.56 -11.14
C ASP A 6 5.81 17.40 -11.21
N THR A 7 5.22 17.54 -12.41
CA THR A 7 3.91 18.19 -12.63
C THR A 7 2.80 17.18 -12.92
N HIS A 8 3.12 15.88 -12.88
CA HIS A 8 2.15 14.82 -13.06
C HIS A 8 1.63 14.38 -11.70
N GLU A 9 0.54 15.02 -11.25
CA GLU A 9 -0.24 14.50 -10.13
C GLU A 9 -0.78 13.12 -10.53
N PRO A 10 -0.58 12.08 -9.72
CA PRO A 10 -1.20 10.79 -9.98
C PRO A 10 -2.71 10.96 -9.98
N ASP A 11 -3.40 10.37 -10.96
CA ASP A 11 -4.87 10.40 -11.03
C ASP A 11 -5.54 9.78 -9.79
N VAL A 12 -4.78 9.04 -8.96
CA VAL A 12 -5.26 8.45 -7.71
C VAL A 12 -4.20 8.52 -6.62
N GLU A 13 -4.53 9.19 -5.51
CA GLU A 13 -3.80 9.06 -4.26
C GLU A 13 -4.26 7.79 -3.53
N LEU A 14 -3.46 6.72 -3.64
CA LEU A 14 -3.60 5.48 -2.87
C LEU A 14 -2.34 5.18 -2.07
N THR A 15 -2.53 5.00 -0.77
CA THR A 15 -1.47 4.56 0.14
C THR A 15 -1.69 3.07 0.46
N PRO A 16 -0.73 2.18 0.13
CA PRO A 16 -0.81 0.77 0.51
C PRO A 16 -1.06 0.57 2.01
N GLY A 17 -1.82 -0.48 2.37
CA GLY A 17 -2.17 -0.80 3.76
C GLY A 17 -3.21 0.13 4.39
N THR A 18 -3.86 0.98 3.59
CA THR A 18 -5.02 1.74 4.02
C THR A 18 -6.29 1.06 3.53
N ALA A 19 -7.39 1.15 4.29
CA ALA A 19 -8.67 0.57 3.90
C ALA A 19 -9.13 0.96 2.48
N LYS A 20 -8.78 2.16 2.00
CA LYS A 20 -9.06 2.61 0.63
C LYS A 20 -8.29 1.75 -0.40
N SER A 21 -6.99 1.57 -0.17
CA SER A 21 -6.13 0.75 -1.01
C SER A 21 -6.55 -0.73 -0.95
N ASP A 22 -6.80 -1.28 0.24
CA ASP A 22 -7.15 -2.69 0.43
C ASP A 22 -8.47 -3.04 -0.27
N ILE A 23 -9.48 -2.18 -0.16
CA ILE A 23 -10.76 -2.36 -0.87
C ILE A 23 -10.57 -2.28 -2.39
N ILE A 24 -9.72 -1.37 -2.88
CA ILE A 24 -9.43 -1.27 -4.32
C ILE A 24 -8.70 -2.53 -4.78
N ALA A 25 -7.63 -2.94 -4.11
CA ALA A 25 -6.87 -4.15 -4.42
C ALA A 25 -7.81 -5.35 -4.56
N PHE A 26 -8.61 -5.61 -3.52
CA PHE A 26 -9.54 -6.73 -3.50
C PHE A 26 -10.54 -6.71 -4.66
N LEU A 27 -11.16 -5.56 -4.95
CA LEU A 27 -12.15 -5.46 -6.03
C LEU A 27 -11.51 -5.60 -7.41
N TYR A 28 -10.29 -5.08 -7.60
CA TYR A 28 -9.58 -5.11 -8.87
C TYR A 28 -8.83 -6.41 -9.13
N ASP A 29 -8.59 -7.24 -8.11
CA ASP A 29 -8.20 -8.65 -8.28
C ASP A 29 -9.40 -9.52 -8.69
N ASN A 30 -10.60 -9.13 -8.26
CA ASN A 30 -11.83 -9.88 -8.48
C ASN A 30 -12.76 -9.18 -9.48
N THR A 31 -12.22 -8.77 -10.65
CA THR A 31 -12.94 -7.90 -11.61
C THR A 31 -14.24 -8.47 -12.17
N GLU A 32 -14.43 -9.80 -12.14
CA GLU A 32 -15.64 -10.47 -12.63
C GLU A 32 -16.78 -10.50 -11.60
N LEU A 33 -16.51 -10.07 -10.36
CA LEU A 33 -17.41 -10.18 -9.22
C LEU A 33 -17.77 -8.82 -8.63
N GLY A 34 -18.92 -8.78 -7.96
CA GLY A 34 -19.35 -7.64 -7.16
C GLY A 34 -19.66 -8.07 -5.74
N PHE A 35 -19.31 -7.23 -4.77
CA PHE A 35 -19.36 -7.57 -3.35
C PHE A 35 -20.23 -6.60 -2.55
N LYS A 36 -20.91 -7.12 -1.53
CA LYS A 36 -21.62 -6.33 -0.52
C LYS A 36 -20.64 -5.80 0.51
N PRO A 37 -20.98 -4.70 1.22
CA PRO A 37 -20.16 -4.19 2.31
C PRO A 37 -19.83 -5.24 3.38
N LYS A 38 -20.78 -6.14 3.69
CA LYS A 38 -20.58 -7.20 4.67
C LYS A 38 -19.56 -8.25 4.20
N GLU A 39 -19.60 -8.61 2.92
CA GLU A 39 -18.64 -9.57 2.35
C GLU A 39 -17.23 -8.98 2.36
N LEU A 40 -17.09 -7.68 2.08
CA LEU A 40 -15.80 -6.98 2.16
C LEU A 40 -15.29 -6.83 3.60
N GLU A 41 -16.18 -6.62 4.58
CA GLU A 41 -15.84 -6.68 6.00
C GLU A 41 -15.29 -8.05 6.40
N ASP A 42 -15.94 -9.13 5.95
CA ASP A 42 -15.52 -10.50 6.25
C ASP A 42 -14.18 -10.85 5.57
N HIS A 43 -13.97 -10.43 4.31
CA HIS A 43 -12.75 -10.72 3.55
C HIS A 43 -11.54 -9.90 3.96
N LEU A 44 -11.73 -8.63 4.33
CA LEU A 44 -10.65 -7.71 4.64
C LEU A 44 -10.46 -7.48 6.15
N GLU A 45 -11.30 -8.11 6.98
CA GLU A 45 -11.32 -7.95 8.44
C GLU A 45 -11.41 -6.46 8.88
N LEU A 46 -12.05 -5.63 8.04
CA LEU A 46 -12.18 -4.19 8.26
C LEU A 46 -13.47 -3.87 9.02
N PRO A 47 -13.47 -2.87 9.94
CA PRO A 47 -14.69 -2.47 10.64
C PRO A 47 -15.81 -2.03 9.67
N HIS A 48 -17.04 -2.49 9.93
CA HIS A 48 -18.22 -2.18 9.10
C HIS A 48 -18.36 -0.69 8.72
N GLY A 49 -18.19 0.21 9.69
CA GLY A 49 -18.28 1.67 9.48
C GLY A 49 -17.21 2.21 8.52
N THR A 50 -16.01 1.63 8.58
CA THR A 50 -14.89 1.95 7.68
C THR A 50 -15.20 1.48 6.26
N VAL A 51 -15.66 0.24 6.10
CA VAL A 51 -15.99 -0.33 4.77
C VAL A 51 -17.10 0.48 4.10
N THR A 52 -18.22 0.71 4.79
CA THR A 52 -19.37 1.44 4.22
C THR A 52 -19.05 2.89 3.85
N THR A 53 -18.30 3.60 4.70
CA THR A 53 -17.88 4.98 4.42
C THR A 53 -16.90 5.05 3.26
N THR A 54 -15.90 4.15 3.23
CA THR A 54 -14.89 4.10 2.17
C THR A 54 -15.50 3.71 0.83
N LEU A 55 -16.37 2.70 0.78
CA LEU A 55 -17.10 2.33 -0.44
C LEU A 55 -17.95 3.46 -1.00
N THR A 56 -18.60 4.22 -0.12
CA THR A 56 -19.40 5.38 -0.55
C THR A 56 -18.51 6.45 -1.18
N ARG A 57 -17.36 6.76 -0.56
CA ARG A 57 -16.39 7.71 -1.11
C ARG A 57 -15.81 7.22 -2.44
N LEU A 58 -15.32 5.98 -2.48
CA LEU A 58 -14.75 5.36 -3.67
C LEU A 58 -15.72 5.35 -4.85
N TYR A 59 -17.00 5.08 -4.59
CA TYR A 59 -18.03 5.12 -5.62
C TYR A 59 -18.30 6.55 -6.11
N ASN A 60 -18.40 7.51 -5.20
CA ASN A 60 -18.63 8.93 -5.55
C ASN A 60 -17.45 9.52 -6.32
N ASP A 61 -16.23 9.11 -5.99
CA ASP A 61 -15.00 9.56 -6.63
C ASP A 61 -14.73 8.80 -7.95
N GLY A 62 -15.60 7.85 -8.33
CA GLY A 62 -15.50 7.13 -9.60
C GLY A 62 -14.37 6.10 -9.67
N PHE A 63 -13.88 5.60 -8.53
CA PHE A 63 -12.88 4.52 -8.48
C PHE A 63 -13.51 3.13 -8.64
N ILE A 64 -14.77 2.97 -8.25
CA ILE A 64 -15.50 1.69 -8.29
C ILE A 64 -16.91 1.87 -8.80
N GLY A 65 -17.50 0.79 -9.33
CA GLY A 65 -18.89 0.75 -9.72
C GLY A 65 -19.79 0.22 -8.62
N LYS A 66 -21.09 0.50 -8.71
CA LYS A 66 -22.13 -0.07 -7.84
C LYS A 66 -23.30 -0.57 -8.67
N THR A 67 -23.69 -1.83 -8.48
CA THR A 67 -24.86 -2.42 -9.14
C THR A 67 -26.16 -1.92 -8.52
N ARG A 68 -27.30 -2.16 -9.19
CA ARG A 68 -28.64 -1.80 -8.67
C ARG A 68 -28.92 -2.43 -7.31
N ASP A 69 -28.40 -3.63 -7.09
CA ASP A 69 -28.54 -4.37 -5.84
C ASP A 69 -27.46 -3.99 -4.82
N SER A 70 -26.70 -2.92 -5.01
CA SER A 70 -25.65 -2.46 -4.09
C SER A 70 -24.46 -3.41 -3.92
N HIS A 71 -24.08 -4.14 -4.97
CA HIS A 71 -22.77 -4.78 -5.03
C HIS A 71 -21.75 -3.83 -5.64
N TYR A 72 -20.59 -3.72 -5.01
CA TYR A 72 -19.48 -2.88 -5.45
C TYR A 72 -18.49 -3.72 -6.26
N HIS A 73 -17.97 -3.16 -7.35
CA HIS A 73 -17.13 -3.89 -8.31
C HIS A 73 -16.08 -2.96 -8.93
N ALA A 74 -15.01 -3.53 -9.47
CA ALA A 74 -14.01 -2.81 -10.23
C ALA A 74 -14.56 -2.23 -11.55
N LEU A 75 -13.93 -1.18 -12.04
CA LEU A 75 -14.27 -0.56 -13.33
C LEU A 75 -13.25 -1.00 -14.39
N GLU A 76 -13.74 -1.48 -15.53
CA GLU A 76 -12.87 -2.01 -16.59
C GLU A 76 -11.96 -0.95 -17.23
N HIS A 77 -12.42 0.30 -17.28
CA HIS A 77 -11.73 1.41 -17.94
C HIS A 77 -10.66 2.08 -17.06
N ARG A 78 -10.48 1.63 -15.81
CA ARG A 78 -9.49 2.17 -14.86
C ARG A 78 -8.19 1.37 -14.90
N GLU A 79 -7.46 1.54 -16.00
CA GLU A 79 -6.15 0.89 -16.20
C GLU A 79 -5.10 1.35 -15.18
N ASP A 80 -5.22 2.59 -14.70
CA ASP A 80 -4.41 3.17 -13.63
C ASP A 80 -4.53 2.35 -12.33
N LEU A 81 -5.75 2.00 -11.93
CA LEU A 81 -6.00 1.19 -10.74
C LEU A 81 -5.54 -0.26 -10.93
N ARG A 82 -5.76 -0.86 -12.10
CA ARG A 82 -5.23 -2.20 -12.42
C ARG A 82 -3.71 -2.24 -12.34
N ARG A 83 -3.03 -1.21 -12.86
CA ARG A 83 -1.57 -1.09 -12.78
C ARG A 83 -1.09 -0.93 -11.34
N TYR A 84 -1.80 -0.13 -10.54
CA TYR A 84 -1.50 0.03 -9.12
C TYR A 84 -1.56 -1.31 -8.39
N VAL A 85 -2.64 -2.06 -8.54
CA VAL A 85 -2.83 -3.36 -7.87
C VAL A 85 -1.77 -4.37 -8.32
N ALA A 86 -1.50 -4.47 -9.63
CA ALA A 86 -0.43 -5.33 -10.13
C ALA A 86 0.97 -4.96 -9.58
N SER A 87 1.21 -3.67 -9.31
CA SER A 87 2.45 -3.21 -8.68
C SER A 87 2.50 -3.56 -7.19
N LEU A 88 1.35 -3.53 -6.51
CA LEU A 88 1.20 -3.94 -5.12
C LEU A 88 1.48 -5.43 -4.95
N ASP A 89 0.90 -6.29 -5.80
CA ASP A 89 1.15 -7.73 -5.78
C ASP A 89 2.63 -8.06 -6.03
N GLN A 90 3.25 -7.32 -6.95
CA GLN A 90 4.68 -7.49 -7.23
C GLN A 90 5.53 -7.11 -6.03
N LEU A 91 5.17 -6.03 -5.32
CA LEU A 91 5.83 -5.63 -4.09
C LEU A 91 5.69 -6.73 -3.04
N GLU A 92 4.46 -7.17 -2.76
CA GLU A 92 4.17 -8.20 -1.77
C GLU A 92 4.98 -9.47 -2.04
N ARG A 93 5.00 -9.95 -3.30
CA ARG A 93 5.79 -11.13 -3.69
C ARG A 93 7.29 -10.97 -3.45
N ILE A 94 7.85 -9.78 -3.68
CA ILE A 94 9.29 -9.53 -3.44
C ILE A 94 9.62 -9.62 -1.94
N PHE A 95 8.69 -9.20 -1.08
CA PHE A 95 8.88 -9.22 0.37
C PHE A 95 8.44 -10.53 1.03
N GLU A 96 7.54 -11.30 0.41
CA GLU A 96 7.14 -12.62 0.89
C GLU A 96 8.28 -13.66 0.76
N ASP A 97 9.07 -13.58 -0.31
CA ASP A 97 10.23 -14.46 -0.57
C ASP A 97 11.48 -14.06 0.24
N ARG A 98 11.44 -12.89 0.89
CA ARG A 98 12.47 -12.46 1.83
C ARG A 98 11.97 -12.74 3.23
N GLU A 99 12.45 -13.83 3.83
CA GLU A 99 12.48 -13.88 5.29
C GLU A 99 13.23 -12.63 5.75
N TYR A 100 12.50 -11.67 6.33
CA TYR A 100 13.10 -10.54 7.01
C TYR A 100 13.81 -11.11 8.23
N VAL A 101 15.03 -11.62 8.02
CA VAL A 101 16.03 -11.71 9.06
C VAL A 101 16.24 -10.26 9.42
N GLY A 102 15.66 -9.81 10.54
CA GLY A 102 15.69 -8.39 10.88
C GLY A 102 17.10 -7.83 10.85
N THR A 103 17.23 -6.50 10.91
CA THR A 103 18.48 -5.93 11.44
C THR A 103 18.85 -6.74 12.67
N PRO A 104 20.06 -7.35 12.72
CA PRO A 104 20.47 -8.10 13.89
C PRO A 104 20.19 -7.22 15.11
N THR A 105 19.23 -7.62 15.94
CA THR A 105 19.13 -7.11 17.31
C THR A 105 20.15 -7.88 18.14
N GLU A 106 21.37 -7.98 17.64
CA GLU A 106 22.49 -8.12 18.54
C GLU A 106 22.37 -6.89 19.45
N ASP A 107 22.34 -7.10 20.76
CA ASP A 107 22.44 -6.01 21.72
C ASP A 107 23.69 -5.23 21.32
N VAL A 108 23.51 -4.15 20.57
CA VAL A 108 24.62 -3.29 20.17
C VAL A 108 25.05 -2.63 21.45
N ASP A 109 26.22 -3.01 21.96
CA ASP A 109 26.81 -2.35 23.12
C ASP A 109 27.08 -0.90 22.71
N GLU A 110 26.18 0.01 23.11
CA GLU A 110 26.26 1.44 22.81
C GLU A 110 27.62 2.01 23.27
N ASP A 111 28.15 1.47 24.37
CA ASP A 111 29.48 1.82 24.90
C ASP A 111 30.64 1.41 23.96
N GLU A 112 30.52 0.28 23.25
CA GLU A 112 31.52 -0.17 22.27
C GLU A 112 31.47 0.70 21.01
N LEU A 113 30.27 1.05 20.57
CA LEU A 113 30.06 1.93 19.42
C LEU A 113 30.56 3.36 19.69
N ASP A 114 30.30 3.89 20.88
CA ASP A 114 30.79 5.22 21.30
C ASP A 114 32.33 5.24 21.39
N ALA A 115 32.95 4.14 21.82
CA ALA A 115 34.41 4.01 21.86
C ALA A 115 35.02 3.99 20.45
N GLU A 116 34.41 3.24 19.52
CA GLU A 116 34.85 3.18 18.12
C GLU A 116 34.70 4.54 17.41
N ILE A 117 33.60 5.25 17.67
CA ILE A 117 33.38 6.60 17.15
C ILE A 117 34.44 7.56 17.68
N ALA A 118 34.74 7.53 18.99
CA ALA A 118 35.74 8.41 19.58
C ALA A 118 37.17 8.14 19.05
N GLU A 119 37.50 6.88 18.76
CA GLU A 119 38.78 6.51 18.15
C GLU A 119 38.90 7.03 16.71
N LEU A 120 37.83 6.88 15.92
CA LEU A 120 37.78 7.40 14.54
C LEU A 120 37.82 8.93 14.48
N GLU A 121 37.17 9.62 15.42
CA GLU A 121 37.22 11.08 15.52
C GLU A 121 38.64 11.57 15.87
N ALA A 122 39.34 10.87 16.76
CA ALA A 122 40.72 11.19 17.10
C ALA A 122 41.67 10.97 15.91
N GLU A 123 41.49 9.88 15.15
CA GLU A 123 42.30 9.60 13.95
C GLU A 123 42.10 10.66 12.85
N LEU A 124 40.90 11.24 12.75
CA LEU A 124 40.59 12.34 11.83
C LEU A 124 41.13 13.71 12.28
N GLU A 125 41.29 13.93 13.59
CA GLU A 125 41.86 15.18 14.13
C GLU A 125 43.40 15.21 14.09
N ASP A 126 44.05 14.04 13.96
CA ASP A 126 45.51 13.90 13.86
C ASP A 126 46.06 14.02 12.41
N GLU A 127 45.23 14.35 11.40
CA GLU A 127 45.62 14.65 10.00
C GLU A 127 45.67 16.16 9.65
#